data_AF-A0A949LXW4-F1
#
_entry.id   AF-A0A949LXW4-F1
#
_cell.length_a   1.000
_cell.length_b   1.000
_cell.length_c   1.000
_cell.angle_alpha   90.00
_cell.angle_beta   90.00
_cell.angle_gamma   90.00
#
_symmetry.space_group_name_H-M   'P 1'
#
loop_
_entity.id
_entity.type
_entity.pdbx_description
1 polymer ?
#
loop_
_entity_poly.entity_id
_entity_poly.type
_entity_poly.pdbx_seq_one_letter_code
_entity_poly.pdbx_strand_id
1 'polypeptide(L)'
;MGTAVVTNRATVDPSATAPWLEPRTDLVVESLSIVEREDRTETHRFTLVEGPFHVWTRTVALVPADDGTVDLVERIEHRLAVPVWHRLFALPLRRHLRRGPGVTAPWWAPPDVLSARAATVLSLLCVFGLVAGYLGTLITQTLTYAAGEFDAGTGDQGTLLAAVRIGVLLSMVIVAAADRRGRRSILALSLIAACAVTALGALAPGMVWLGTTQTFARAFATVIGLLVAIVAVEEMPAGARAFAVSVLTMTAALGAGLCVLNLVYVDVAVGAWRLAYALPLLFIPICRPLLRSLPETFRFTARRDATRAAEAAAAAVTASATGASADPTEDATPRNDAEEPSRRIDRRRFALLAASGFLWSLFLAPAAQFLNEFLRTERGFSGAGIAVFVLATNTPGGIGIVLGGRLADRRGRRLIGAIGIAGGVTFTVIAYLSWGWSLWAASVTASVIGAIAIPALAVYGPELFPTHQRGRANGALQVVGVAGSSLGLLCAGWLADRLGGLGPAIAVLAVGPALLILLVLTRYPETAHRRLEELNPGDAGLSGR
;
A
#
# COMPACT_ATOMS: atom_id res chain seq x y z
N MET A 1 21.33 -15.40 -8.91
CA MET A 1 21.15 -14.30 -9.89
C MET A 1 22.51 -13.93 -10.44
N GLY A 2 22.69 -14.00 -11.76
CA GLY A 2 23.97 -13.66 -12.41
C GLY A 2 24.21 -12.15 -12.45
N THR A 3 25.47 -11.77 -12.53
CA THR A 3 25.90 -10.39 -12.80
C THR A 3 25.56 -10.05 -14.26
N ALA A 4 24.92 -8.91 -14.48
CA ALA A 4 24.63 -8.39 -15.81
C ALA A 4 25.73 -7.41 -16.22
N VAL A 5 26.04 -7.35 -17.51
CA VAL A 5 27.04 -6.45 -18.07
C VAL A 5 26.40 -5.58 -19.14
N VAL A 6 26.62 -4.27 -19.04
CA VAL A 6 26.26 -3.28 -20.07
C VAL A 6 27.55 -2.67 -20.59
N THR A 7 27.71 -2.65 -21.91
CA THR A 7 28.87 -2.04 -22.56
C THR A 7 28.40 -0.92 -23.48
N ASN A 8 28.97 0.27 -23.30
CA ASN A 8 28.79 1.41 -24.18
C ASN A 8 30.14 1.68 -24.86
N ARG A 9 30.10 1.98 -26.16
CA ARG A 9 31.27 2.32 -26.96
C ARG A 9 30.98 3.63 -27.69
N ALA A 10 31.93 4.55 -27.67
CA ALA A 10 31.83 5.82 -28.37
C ALA A 10 33.23 6.29 -28.76
N THR A 11 33.36 6.94 -29.91
CA THR A 11 34.57 7.66 -30.31
C THR A 11 34.25 9.14 -30.15
N VAL A 12 35.01 9.84 -29.29
CA VAL A 12 34.68 11.21 -28.87
C VAL A 12 35.91 12.10 -28.90
N ASP A 13 35.70 13.41 -29.03
CA ASP A 13 36.77 14.38 -28.83
C ASP A 13 37.28 14.33 -27.37
N PRO A 14 38.57 14.63 -27.11
CA PRO A 14 39.14 14.60 -25.77
C PRO A 14 38.34 15.43 -24.75
N SER A 15 37.77 16.58 -25.15
CA SER A 15 36.95 17.44 -24.29
C SER A 15 35.60 16.81 -23.88
N ALA A 16 35.08 15.87 -24.67
CA ALA A 16 33.82 15.19 -24.40
C ALA A 16 33.98 13.94 -23.51
N THR A 17 35.21 13.62 -23.08
CA THR A 17 35.49 12.51 -22.15
C THR A 17 35.15 12.85 -20.69
N ALA A 18 35.23 14.13 -20.29
CA ALA A 18 35.08 14.55 -18.89
C ALA A 18 33.78 14.07 -18.22
N PRO A 19 32.57 14.16 -18.84
CA PRO A 19 31.34 13.66 -18.24
C PRO A 19 31.36 12.14 -17.97
N TRP A 20 32.13 11.37 -18.74
CA TRP A 20 32.24 9.91 -18.55
C TRP A 20 33.10 9.54 -17.35
N LEU A 21 33.96 10.45 -16.93
CA LEU A 21 34.84 10.29 -15.77
C LEU A 21 34.22 10.81 -14.47
N GLU A 22 33.06 11.46 -14.54
CA GLU A 22 32.32 11.89 -13.35
C GLU A 22 31.62 10.70 -12.66
N PRO A 23 31.65 10.64 -11.32
CA PRO A 23 30.87 9.65 -10.59
C PRO A 23 29.37 9.82 -10.84
N ARG A 24 28.69 8.73 -11.18
CA ARG A 24 27.23 8.68 -11.23
C ARG A 24 26.59 8.99 -9.88
N THR A 25 25.49 9.74 -9.92
CA THR A 25 24.64 10.13 -8.79
C THR A 25 23.15 9.96 -9.11
N ASP A 26 22.81 9.25 -10.19
CA ASP A 26 21.46 9.11 -10.73
C ASP A 26 20.65 8.02 -10.00
N LEU A 27 20.92 6.75 -10.32
CA LEU A 27 20.34 5.55 -9.69
C LEU A 27 21.27 4.96 -8.64
N VAL A 28 22.53 5.37 -8.68
CA VAL A 28 23.64 4.86 -7.89
C VAL A 28 24.51 6.05 -7.55
N VAL A 29 25.03 6.06 -6.33
CA VAL A 29 26.14 6.90 -5.90
C VAL A 29 27.38 6.03 -6.00
N GLU A 30 28.30 6.41 -6.87
CA GLU A 30 29.60 5.74 -7.01
C GLU A 30 30.73 6.66 -6.57
N SER A 31 31.89 6.07 -6.30
CA SER A 31 33.14 6.78 -6.06
C SER A 31 34.22 6.24 -6.98
N LEU A 32 35.08 7.12 -7.48
CA LEU A 32 36.28 6.72 -8.20
C LEU A 32 37.20 5.94 -7.24
N SER A 33 37.53 4.70 -7.59
CA SER A 33 38.36 3.83 -6.74
C SER A 33 39.79 3.74 -7.24
N ILE A 34 40.00 3.60 -8.56
CA ILE A 34 41.30 3.29 -9.15
C ILE A 34 41.40 3.99 -10.52
N VAL A 35 42.58 4.53 -10.82
CA VAL A 35 42.98 4.97 -12.15
C VAL A 35 44.24 4.20 -12.54
N GLU A 36 44.15 3.39 -13.59
CA GLU A 36 45.25 2.60 -14.13
C GLU A 36 45.64 3.16 -15.50
N ARG A 37 46.94 3.25 -15.77
CA ARG A 37 47.46 3.73 -17.06
C ARG A 37 48.50 2.75 -17.60
N GLU A 38 48.17 2.07 -18.69
CA GLU A 38 48.98 0.99 -19.28
C GLU A 38 48.91 1.09 -20.82
N ASP A 39 50.05 1.01 -21.51
CA ASP A 39 50.15 0.98 -22.98
C ASP A 39 49.18 1.94 -23.72
N ARG A 40 49.30 3.24 -23.41
CA ARG A 40 48.45 4.36 -23.91
C ARG A 40 46.99 4.35 -23.45
N THR A 41 46.51 3.30 -22.77
CA THR A 41 45.13 3.21 -22.26
C THR A 41 45.03 3.77 -20.84
N GLU A 42 44.06 4.66 -20.61
CA GLU A 42 43.71 5.14 -19.27
C GLU A 42 42.38 4.52 -18.83
N THR A 43 42.39 3.74 -17.74
CA THR A 43 41.21 3.04 -17.21
C THR A 43 40.81 3.59 -15.85
N HIS A 44 39.59 4.13 -15.77
CA HIS A 44 38.99 4.59 -14.53
C HIS A 44 37.98 3.57 -14.01
N ARG A 45 38.14 3.13 -12.77
CA ARG A 45 37.21 2.22 -12.10
C ARG A 45 36.42 2.95 -11.02
N PHE A 46 35.10 2.79 -11.05
CA PHE A 46 34.16 3.31 -10.08
C PHE A 46 33.48 2.16 -9.35
N THR A 47 33.31 2.32 -8.03
CA THR A 47 32.72 1.32 -7.14
C THR A 47 31.48 1.86 -6.44
N LEU A 48 30.60 0.95 -6.03
CA LEU A 48 29.37 1.28 -5.30
C LEU A 48 29.67 1.99 -3.97
N VAL A 49 29.09 3.18 -3.77
CA VAL A 49 28.95 3.80 -2.44
C VAL A 49 27.57 3.52 -1.89
N GLU A 50 26.53 3.88 -2.65
CA GLU A 50 25.13 3.66 -2.28
C GLU A 50 24.29 3.38 -3.52
N GLY A 51 23.33 2.46 -3.43
CA GLY A 51 22.45 2.16 -4.54
C GLY A 51 21.74 0.81 -4.40
N PRO A 52 20.73 0.57 -5.23
CA PRO A 52 19.90 -0.63 -5.17
C PRO A 52 20.59 -1.85 -5.80
N PHE A 53 21.89 -2.01 -5.57
CA PHE A 53 22.74 -3.03 -6.19
C PHE A 53 23.51 -3.83 -5.13
N HIS A 54 23.57 -5.15 -5.28
CA HIS A 54 24.48 -6.00 -4.50
C HIS A 54 25.91 -6.01 -5.05
N VAL A 55 26.05 -5.76 -6.35
CA VAL A 55 27.33 -5.66 -7.06
C VAL A 55 27.18 -4.50 -8.03
N TRP A 56 28.15 -3.60 -8.03
CA TRP A 56 28.26 -2.53 -9.02
C TRP A 56 29.72 -2.17 -9.21
N THR A 57 30.17 -2.28 -10.45
CA THR A 57 31.49 -1.85 -10.90
C THR A 57 31.33 -1.22 -12.27
N ARG A 58 31.82 0.01 -12.43
CA ARG A 58 31.87 0.69 -13.72
C ARG A 58 33.33 0.95 -14.09
N THR A 59 33.74 0.51 -15.27
CA THR A 59 35.08 0.75 -15.80
C THR A 59 34.97 1.54 -17.09
N VAL A 60 35.68 2.66 -17.18
CA VAL A 60 35.79 3.48 -18.38
C VAL A 60 37.23 3.39 -18.86
N ALA A 61 37.44 2.77 -20.01
CA ALA A 61 38.74 2.72 -20.68
C ALA A 61 38.76 3.77 -21.80
N LEU A 62 39.81 4.59 -21.80
CA LEU A 62 40.09 5.63 -22.78
C LEU A 62 41.33 5.22 -23.58
N VAL A 63 41.17 5.03 -24.89
CA VAL A 63 42.27 4.70 -25.80
C VAL A 63 42.45 5.88 -26.77
N PRO A 64 43.55 6.63 -26.70
CA PRO A 64 43.83 7.72 -27.63
C PRO A 64 44.09 7.16 -29.03
N ALA A 65 43.27 7.55 -30.01
CA ALA A 65 43.44 7.21 -31.40
C ALA A 65 44.45 8.14 -32.09
N ASP A 66 45.03 7.68 -33.20
CA ASP A 66 46.08 8.43 -33.90
C ASP A 66 45.54 9.64 -34.70
N ASP A 67 44.22 9.73 -34.88
CA ASP A 67 43.52 10.87 -35.50
C ASP A 67 43.19 12.01 -34.51
N GLY A 68 43.61 11.88 -33.25
CA GLY A 68 43.35 12.85 -32.19
C GLY A 68 42.02 12.66 -31.44
N THR A 69 41.22 11.67 -31.82
CA THR A 69 40.01 11.26 -31.09
C THR A 69 40.33 10.27 -29.96
N VAL A 70 39.37 10.03 -29.08
CA VAL A 70 39.48 9.05 -27.99
C VAL A 70 38.41 7.98 -28.16
N ASP A 71 38.85 6.73 -28.30
CA ASP A 71 37.98 5.57 -28.23
C ASP A 71 37.66 5.25 -26.78
N LEU A 72 36.38 5.43 -26.43
CA LEU A 72 35.84 5.22 -25.11
C LEU A 72 35.07 3.90 -25.05
N VAL A 73 35.44 3.06 -24.09
CA VAL A 73 34.71 1.83 -23.75
C VAL A 73 34.30 1.87 -22.29
N GLU A 74 33.00 2.09 -22.04
CA GLU A 74 32.40 1.95 -20.71
C GLU A 74 31.84 0.54 -20.55
N ARG A 75 32.19 -0.13 -19.45
CA ARG A 75 31.65 -1.42 -19.05
C ARG A 75 31.09 -1.30 -17.63
N ILE A 76 29.80 -1.60 -17.49
CA ILE A 76 29.06 -1.56 -16.23
C ILE A 76 28.67 -2.99 -15.87
N GLU A 77 29.24 -3.51 -14.80
CA GLU A 77 28.88 -4.79 -14.22
C GLU A 77 28.00 -4.56 -13.00
N HIS A 78 26.80 -5.15 -12.99
CA HIS A 78 25.84 -4.90 -11.92
C HIS A 78 25.00 -6.11 -11.56
N ARG A 79 24.55 -6.16 -10.30
CA ARG A 79 23.56 -7.12 -9.79
C ARG A 79 22.54 -6.38 -8.95
N LEU A 80 21.34 -6.22 -9.49
CA LEU A 80 20.25 -5.47 -8.85
C LEU A 80 19.76 -6.18 -7.57
N ALA A 81 19.56 -5.42 -6.49
CA ALA A 81 19.09 -5.88 -5.19
C ALA A 81 17.55 -6.01 -5.12
N VAL A 82 16.91 -6.37 -6.25
CA VAL A 82 15.46 -6.54 -6.37
C VAL A 82 15.19 -7.99 -6.79
N PRO A 83 15.29 -8.97 -5.85
CA PRO A 83 15.41 -10.39 -6.19
C PRO A 83 14.24 -10.94 -7.02
N VAL A 84 13.00 -10.61 -6.64
CA VAL A 84 11.79 -11.15 -7.30
C VAL A 84 11.49 -10.40 -8.59
N TRP A 85 11.55 -9.07 -8.56
CA TRP A 85 11.08 -8.20 -9.64
C TRP A 85 12.17 -7.74 -10.62
N HIS A 86 13.42 -8.24 -10.50
CA HIS A 86 14.54 -7.80 -11.35
C HIS A 86 14.25 -7.83 -12.86
N ARG A 87 13.49 -8.82 -13.35
CA ARG A 87 13.16 -8.94 -14.77
C ARG A 87 12.31 -7.77 -15.28
N LEU A 88 11.41 -7.26 -14.44
CA LEU A 88 10.58 -6.09 -14.74
C LEU A 88 11.45 -4.85 -14.98
N PHE A 89 12.53 -4.72 -14.20
CA PHE A 89 13.45 -3.58 -14.28
C PHE A 89 14.62 -3.79 -15.24
N ALA A 90 14.87 -5.00 -15.73
CA ALA A 90 16.06 -5.32 -16.53
C ALA A 90 16.15 -4.50 -17.83
N LEU A 91 15.05 -4.40 -18.58
CA LEU A 91 14.99 -3.61 -19.82
C LEU A 91 15.07 -2.10 -19.60
N PRO A 92 14.24 -1.47 -18.73
CA PRO A 92 14.34 -0.04 -18.50
C PRO A 92 15.68 0.37 -17.88
N LEU A 93 16.25 -0.45 -16.98
CA LEU A 93 17.58 -0.22 -16.43
C LEU A 93 18.66 -0.31 -17.52
N ARG A 94 18.66 -1.36 -18.33
CA ARG A 94 19.63 -1.51 -19.43
C ARG A 94 19.55 -0.35 -20.43
N ARG A 95 18.35 0.14 -20.73
CA ARG A 95 18.16 1.33 -21.59
C ARG A 95 18.69 2.60 -20.94
N HIS A 96 18.48 2.78 -19.64
CA HIS A 96 18.99 3.92 -18.88
C HIS A 96 20.52 3.91 -18.84
N LEU A 97 21.13 2.78 -18.47
CA LEU A 97 22.59 2.62 -18.41
C LEU A 97 23.28 2.81 -19.76
N ARG A 98 22.57 2.63 -20.87
CA ARG A 98 23.08 2.86 -22.24
C ARG A 98 23.11 4.33 -22.69
N ARG A 99 22.42 5.23 -21.99
CA ARG A 99 22.32 6.65 -22.40
C ARG A 99 23.57 7.48 -22.07
N GLY A 100 24.59 6.89 -21.46
CA GLY A 100 25.80 7.60 -21.05
C GLY A 100 25.61 8.41 -19.75
N PRO A 101 26.60 9.25 -19.39
CA PRO A 101 26.60 10.08 -18.18
C PRO A 101 25.72 11.33 -18.31
N GLY A 102 25.46 12.03 -17.20
CA GLY A 102 24.68 13.28 -17.18
C GLY A 102 23.16 13.12 -17.29
N VAL A 103 22.65 11.88 -17.26
CA VAL A 103 21.21 11.58 -17.33
C VAL A 103 20.60 11.64 -15.94
N THR A 104 19.52 12.41 -15.78
CA THR A 104 18.76 12.47 -14.53
C THR A 104 18.15 11.11 -14.18
N ALA A 105 17.90 10.87 -12.90
CA ALA A 105 17.20 9.67 -12.44
C ALA A 105 15.89 9.45 -13.25
N PRO A 106 15.59 8.21 -13.66
CA PRO A 106 14.42 7.94 -14.48
C PRO A 106 13.13 8.10 -13.65
N TRP A 107 12.03 8.45 -14.32
CA TRP A 107 10.74 8.72 -13.67
C TRP A 107 10.15 7.56 -12.83
N TRP A 108 10.61 6.32 -13.07
CA TRP A 108 10.19 5.13 -12.33
C TRP A 108 11.06 4.83 -11.10
N ALA A 109 12.16 5.55 -10.92
CA ALA A 109 13.05 5.38 -9.79
C ALA A 109 12.57 6.17 -8.56
N PRO A 110 12.92 5.72 -7.35
CA PRO A 110 12.66 6.49 -6.14
C PRO A 110 13.40 7.83 -6.16
N PRO A 111 12.86 8.90 -5.55
CA PRO A 111 13.51 10.21 -5.49
C PRO A 111 14.85 10.19 -4.74
N ASP A 112 14.91 9.42 -3.66
CA ASP A 112 16.15 9.16 -2.92
C ASP A 112 16.72 7.80 -3.34
N VAL A 113 18.05 7.73 -3.44
CA VAL A 113 18.76 6.48 -3.75
C VAL A 113 18.50 5.47 -2.63
N LEU A 114 18.01 4.28 -3.00
CA LEU A 114 17.77 3.20 -2.04
C LEU A 114 19.04 2.37 -1.85
N SER A 115 19.35 2.03 -0.61
CA SER A 115 20.36 1.01 -0.32
C SER A 115 19.94 -0.38 -0.83
N ALA A 116 20.91 -1.26 -1.03
CA ALA A 116 20.66 -2.65 -1.43
C ALA A 116 19.71 -3.38 -0.47
N ARG A 117 19.82 -3.11 0.84
CA ARG A 117 18.91 -3.66 1.85
C ARG A 117 17.49 -3.13 1.66
N ALA A 118 17.31 -1.82 1.55
CA ALA A 118 15.99 -1.21 1.38
C ALA A 118 15.31 -1.73 0.11
N ALA A 119 16.04 -1.78 -1.02
CA ALA A 119 15.55 -2.33 -2.28
C ALA A 119 15.14 -3.82 -2.16
N THR A 120 15.94 -4.62 -1.44
CA THR A 120 15.64 -6.04 -1.20
C THR A 120 14.37 -6.18 -0.36
N VAL A 121 14.29 -5.47 0.76
CA VAL A 121 13.12 -5.52 1.64
C VAL A 121 11.86 -5.09 0.89
N LEU A 122 11.90 -3.96 0.18
CA LEU A 122 10.76 -3.48 -0.61
C LEU A 122 10.32 -4.52 -1.66
N SER A 123 11.27 -5.13 -2.36
CA SER A 123 11.00 -6.20 -3.34
C SER A 123 10.27 -7.41 -2.72
N LEU A 124 10.67 -7.84 -1.52
CA LEU A 124 10.01 -8.92 -0.79
C LEU A 124 8.62 -8.50 -0.31
N LEU A 125 8.50 -7.30 0.25
CA LEU A 125 7.23 -6.74 0.72
C LEU A 125 6.21 -6.60 -0.41
N CYS A 126 6.63 -6.26 -1.62
CA CYS A 126 5.77 -6.25 -2.82
C CYS A 126 5.14 -7.62 -3.11
N VAL A 127 5.86 -8.73 -2.86
CA VAL A 127 5.28 -10.08 -3.01
C VAL A 127 4.22 -10.33 -1.95
N PHE A 128 4.48 -9.97 -0.70
CA PHE A 128 3.51 -10.13 0.38
C PHE A 128 2.30 -9.20 0.21
N GLY A 129 2.52 -8.00 -0.33
CA GLY A 129 1.46 -7.06 -0.73
C GLY A 129 0.55 -7.66 -1.80
N LEU A 130 1.12 -8.31 -2.82
CA LEU A 130 0.36 -9.04 -3.84
C LEU A 130 -0.50 -10.16 -3.21
N VAL A 131 0.06 -10.96 -2.30
CA VAL A 131 -0.70 -12.01 -1.58
C VAL A 131 -1.83 -11.38 -0.75
N ALA A 132 -1.56 -10.30 -0.01
CA ALA A 132 -2.56 -9.60 0.79
C ALA A 132 -3.71 -9.06 -0.09
N GLY A 133 -3.38 -8.52 -1.26
CA GLY A 133 -4.36 -8.02 -2.23
C GLY A 133 -5.27 -9.12 -2.77
N TYR A 134 -4.72 -10.29 -3.08
CA TYR A 134 -5.49 -11.46 -3.52
C TYR A 134 -6.46 -11.92 -2.43
N LEU A 135 -5.92 -12.21 -1.23
CA LEU A 135 -6.70 -12.71 -0.09
C LEU A 135 -7.76 -11.72 0.36
N GLY A 136 -7.45 -10.42 0.30
CA GLY A 136 -8.38 -9.35 0.65
C GLY A 136 -9.54 -9.18 -0.34
N THR A 137 -9.43 -9.71 -1.55
CA THR A 137 -10.43 -9.50 -2.61
C THR A 137 -11.27 -10.75 -2.89
N LEU A 138 -10.79 -11.92 -2.45
CA LEU A 138 -11.35 -13.23 -2.79
C LEU A 138 -12.84 -13.40 -2.50
N ILE A 139 -13.28 -13.12 -1.26
CA ILE A 139 -14.68 -13.29 -0.89
C ILE A 139 -15.59 -12.40 -1.73
N THR A 140 -15.19 -11.14 -1.98
CA THR A 140 -15.95 -10.21 -2.81
C THR A 140 -16.16 -10.73 -4.22
N GLN A 141 -15.14 -11.38 -4.79
CA GLN A 141 -15.24 -11.86 -6.16
C GLN A 141 -16.13 -13.10 -6.28
N THR A 142 -16.08 -13.98 -5.29
CA THR A 142 -16.63 -15.33 -5.39
C THR A 142 -17.96 -15.54 -4.65
N LEU A 143 -18.33 -14.63 -3.72
CA LEU A 143 -19.49 -14.81 -2.86
C LEU A 143 -20.79 -15.02 -3.64
N THR A 144 -20.98 -14.29 -4.73
CA THR A 144 -22.16 -14.45 -5.60
C THR A 144 -22.32 -15.91 -6.06
N TYR A 145 -21.22 -16.57 -6.47
CA TYR A 145 -21.21 -17.97 -6.90
C TYR A 145 -21.49 -18.95 -5.76
N ALA A 146 -20.88 -18.72 -4.60
CA ALA A 146 -21.15 -19.51 -3.41
C ALA A 146 -22.61 -19.37 -2.96
N ALA A 147 -23.17 -18.16 -3.00
CA ALA A 147 -24.56 -17.90 -2.64
C ALA A 147 -25.53 -18.62 -3.59
N GLY A 148 -25.25 -18.62 -4.90
CA GLY A 148 -26.06 -19.37 -5.87
C GLY A 148 -26.02 -20.88 -5.65
N GLU A 149 -24.91 -21.44 -5.16
CA GLU A 149 -24.81 -22.86 -4.85
C GLU A 149 -25.49 -23.24 -3.53
N PHE A 150 -25.44 -22.34 -2.53
CA PHE A 150 -26.03 -22.55 -1.22
C PHE A 150 -27.48 -22.07 -1.13
N ASP A 151 -28.10 -21.69 -2.26
CA ASP A 151 -29.45 -21.13 -2.35
C ASP A 151 -29.68 -19.96 -1.38
N ALA A 152 -28.70 -19.06 -1.30
CA ALA A 152 -28.68 -17.96 -0.35
C ALA A 152 -29.01 -16.61 -1.03
N GLY A 153 -29.88 -15.84 -0.39
CA GLY A 153 -30.38 -14.56 -0.92
C GLY A 153 -29.37 -13.40 -0.79
N THR A 154 -29.76 -12.22 -1.28
CA THR A 154 -28.90 -11.03 -1.20
C THR A 154 -28.74 -10.55 0.26
N GLY A 155 -29.76 -10.71 1.11
CA GLY A 155 -29.67 -10.49 2.55
C GLY A 155 -28.63 -11.38 3.26
N ASP A 156 -28.53 -12.66 2.89
CA ASP A 156 -27.54 -13.59 3.44
C ASP A 156 -26.12 -13.19 3.03
N GLN A 157 -25.94 -12.81 1.76
CA GLN A 157 -24.68 -12.27 1.26
C GLN A 157 -24.28 -11.00 2.04
N GLY A 158 -25.22 -10.08 2.27
CA GLY A 158 -25.00 -8.87 3.07
C GLY A 158 -24.57 -9.18 4.50
N THR A 159 -25.22 -10.15 5.14
CA THR A 159 -24.89 -10.62 6.48
C THR A 159 -23.49 -11.24 6.54
N LEU A 160 -23.14 -12.10 5.59
CA LEU A 160 -21.81 -12.70 5.48
C LEU A 160 -20.73 -11.63 5.29
N LEU A 161 -20.92 -10.70 4.35
CA LEU A 161 -19.97 -9.63 4.08
C LEU A 161 -19.79 -8.71 5.30
N ALA A 162 -20.87 -8.42 6.02
CA ALA A 162 -20.81 -7.64 7.25
C ALA A 162 -20.07 -8.38 8.38
N ALA A 163 -20.27 -9.69 8.53
CA ALA A 163 -19.56 -10.52 9.49
C ALA A 163 -18.05 -10.56 9.21
N VAL A 164 -17.66 -10.70 7.94
CA VAL A 164 -16.25 -10.71 7.51
C VAL A 164 -15.52 -9.41 7.90
N ARG A 165 -16.23 -8.28 8.01
CA ARG A 165 -15.65 -7.00 8.46
C ARG A 165 -15.23 -7.02 9.93
N ILE A 166 -15.82 -7.87 10.78
CA ILE A 166 -15.40 -8.06 12.18
C ILE A 166 -13.94 -8.53 12.23
N GLY A 167 -13.49 -9.29 11.22
CA GLY A 167 -12.10 -9.70 11.07
C GLY A 167 -11.12 -8.52 11.03
N VAL A 168 -11.52 -7.36 10.53
CA VAL A 168 -10.68 -6.15 10.54
C VAL A 168 -10.41 -5.69 11.98
N LEU A 169 -11.38 -5.78 12.88
CA LEU A 169 -11.18 -5.44 14.31
C LEU A 169 -10.24 -6.45 14.99
N LEU A 170 -10.37 -7.74 14.67
CA LEU A 170 -9.46 -8.78 15.15
C LEU A 170 -8.01 -8.53 14.69
N SER A 171 -7.83 -8.01 13.47
CA SER A 171 -6.50 -7.67 12.95
C SER A 171 -5.77 -6.63 13.80
N MET A 172 -6.50 -5.66 14.39
CA MET A 172 -5.90 -4.62 15.23
C MET A 172 -5.25 -5.21 16.49
N VAL A 173 -5.88 -6.22 17.08
CA VAL A 173 -5.35 -6.94 18.25
C VAL A 173 -4.07 -7.70 17.88
N ILE A 174 -4.06 -8.35 16.71
CA ILE A 174 -2.90 -9.11 16.22
C ILE A 174 -1.73 -8.17 15.89
N VAL A 175 -1.99 -7.02 15.27
CA VAL A 175 -0.96 -6.00 14.99
C VAL A 175 -0.37 -5.45 16.30
N ALA A 176 -1.19 -5.19 17.32
CA ALA A 176 -0.70 -4.77 18.63
C ALA A 176 0.23 -5.83 19.28
N ALA A 177 0.00 -7.11 19.00
CA ALA A 177 0.91 -8.19 19.44
C ALA A 177 2.23 -8.21 18.65
N ALA A 178 2.23 -7.75 17.38
CA ALA A 178 3.44 -7.65 16.55
C ALA A 178 4.46 -6.65 17.10
N ASP A 179 4.00 -5.59 17.76
CA ASP A 179 4.88 -4.62 18.40
C ASP A 179 5.69 -5.22 19.57
N ARG A 180 5.21 -6.32 20.17
CA ARG A 180 5.91 -7.01 21.27
C ARG A 180 6.74 -8.20 20.78
N ARG A 181 6.21 -8.98 19.84
CA ARG A 181 6.81 -10.26 19.40
C ARG A 181 7.76 -10.12 18.20
N GLY A 182 7.82 -8.96 17.57
CA GLY A 182 8.58 -8.72 16.35
C GLY A 182 7.69 -8.83 15.11
N ARG A 183 7.97 -7.99 14.10
CA ARG A 183 7.10 -7.81 12.95
C ARG A 183 7.27 -8.90 11.93
N ARG A 184 8.51 -9.37 11.74
CA ARG A 184 8.83 -10.48 10.84
C ARG A 184 8.06 -11.75 11.20
N SER A 185 8.04 -12.09 12.49
CA SER A 185 7.39 -13.32 12.97
C SER A 185 5.88 -13.28 12.81
N ILE A 186 5.23 -12.17 13.21
CA ILE A 186 3.77 -12.03 13.03
C ILE A 186 3.39 -11.94 11.56
N LEU A 187 4.19 -11.28 10.71
CA LEU A 187 3.97 -11.26 9.26
C LEU A 187 4.02 -12.68 8.67
N ALA A 188 5.05 -13.47 9.03
CA ALA A 188 5.20 -14.84 8.56
C ALA A 188 4.05 -15.74 9.00
N LEU A 189 3.69 -15.71 10.29
CA LEU A 189 2.60 -16.50 10.84
C LEU A 189 1.26 -16.11 10.20
N SER A 190 0.99 -14.81 10.07
CA SER A 190 -0.25 -14.31 9.48
C SER A 190 -0.36 -14.69 8.01
N LEU A 191 0.74 -14.67 7.25
CA LEU A 191 0.73 -15.07 5.84
C LEU A 191 0.40 -16.55 5.66
N ILE A 192 1.04 -17.43 6.45
CA ILE A 192 0.74 -18.87 6.40
C ILE A 192 -0.69 -19.14 6.88
N ALA A 193 -1.11 -18.53 7.99
CA ALA A 193 -2.45 -18.68 8.54
C ALA A 193 -3.53 -18.16 7.59
N ALA A 194 -3.32 -17.01 6.93
CA ALA A 194 -4.27 -16.48 5.95
C ALA A 194 -4.45 -17.45 4.78
N CYS A 195 -3.37 -17.94 4.18
CA CYS A 195 -3.44 -18.92 3.09
C CYS A 195 -4.15 -20.21 3.51
N ALA A 196 -3.82 -20.76 4.69
CA ALA A 196 -4.41 -22.00 5.18
C ALA A 196 -5.90 -21.85 5.51
N VAL A 197 -6.28 -20.78 6.23
CA VAL A 197 -7.67 -20.51 6.62
C VAL A 197 -8.53 -20.16 5.39
N THR A 198 -7.99 -19.42 4.43
CA THR A 198 -8.67 -19.18 3.15
C THR A 198 -8.96 -20.50 2.43
N ALA A 199 -8.01 -21.44 2.41
CA ALA A 199 -8.21 -22.74 1.77
C ALA A 199 -9.31 -23.59 2.41
N LEU A 200 -9.60 -23.42 3.70
CA LEU A 200 -10.76 -24.05 4.34
C LEU A 200 -12.10 -23.58 3.74
N GLY A 201 -12.14 -22.40 3.12
CA GLY A 201 -13.29 -21.89 2.38
C GLY A 201 -13.61 -22.73 1.14
N ALA A 202 -12.62 -23.41 0.54
CA ALA A 202 -12.85 -24.33 -0.57
C ALA A 202 -13.70 -25.55 -0.13
N LEU A 203 -13.67 -25.90 1.15
CA LEU A 203 -14.42 -27.03 1.71
C LEU A 203 -15.78 -26.60 2.29
N ALA A 204 -16.24 -25.37 2.00
CA ALA A 204 -17.45 -24.85 2.60
C ALA A 204 -18.70 -25.63 2.18
N PRO A 205 -19.50 -26.13 3.15
CA PRO A 205 -20.81 -26.71 2.88
C PRO A 205 -21.95 -25.68 2.88
N GLY A 206 -21.68 -24.43 3.27
CA GLY A 206 -22.69 -23.39 3.35
C GLY A 206 -22.15 -22.02 3.76
N MET A 207 -23.05 -21.02 3.80
CA MET A 207 -22.72 -19.61 4.06
C MET A 207 -22.06 -19.40 5.43
N VAL A 208 -22.48 -20.09 6.48
CA VAL A 208 -21.92 -19.90 7.84
C VAL A 208 -20.46 -20.33 7.92
N TRP A 209 -20.13 -21.50 7.35
CA TRP A 209 -18.75 -21.98 7.29
C TRP A 209 -17.87 -21.04 6.46
N LEU A 210 -18.36 -20.64 5.28
CA LEU A 210 -17.64 -19.71 4.41
C LEU A 210 -17.41 -18.37 5.13
N GLY A 211 -18.45 -17.78 5.72
CA GLY A 211 -18.36 -16.52 6.47
C GLY A 211 -17.39 -16.60 7.64
N THR A 212 -17.42 -17.70 8.41
CA THR A 212 -16.55 -17.88 9.58
C THR A 212 -15.08 -17.99 9.16
N THR A 213 -14.77 -18.89 8.23
CA THR A 213 -13.40 -19.05 7.71
C THR A 213 -12.89 -17.75 7.10
N GLN A 214 -13.73 -17.05 6.32
CA GLN A 214 -13.34 -15.80 5.67
C GLN A 214 -13.22 -14.62 6.63
N THR A 215 -13.90 -14.64 7.78
CA THR A 215 -13.70 -13.63 8.84
C THR A 215 -12.28 -13.73 9.40
N PHE A 216 -11.80 -14.94 9.70
CA PHE A 216 -10.43 -15.16 10.15
C PHE A 216 -9.40 -14.89 9.05
N ALA A 217 -9.66 -15.36 7.83
CA ALA A 217 -8.79 -15.08 6.68
C ALA A 217 -8.64 -13.57 6.45
N ARG A 218 -9.75 -12.81 6.55
CA ARG A 218 -9.76 -11.34 6.43
C ARG A 218 -8.94 -10.68 7.53
N ALA A 219 -9.01 -11.17 8.76
CA ALA A 219 -8.19 -10.68 9.86
C ALA A 219 -6.71 -10.79 9.52
N PHE A 220 -6.23 -11.98 9.15
CA PHE A 220 -4.84 -12.20 8.81
C PHE A 220 -4.41 -11.42 7.55
N ALA A 221 -5.24 -11.36 6.51
CA ALA A 221 -4.95 -10.58 5.30
C ALA A 221 -4.77 -9.08 5.62
N THR A 222 -5.59 -8.55 6.54
CA THR A 222 -5.47 -7.16 6.99
C THR A 222 -4.19 -6.95 7.81
N VAL A 223 -3.80 -7.90 8.66
CA VAL A 223 -2.51 -7.86 9.38
C VAL A 223 -1.34 -7.80 8.39
N ILE A 224 -1.34 -8.64 7.35
CA ILE A 224 -0.28 -8.66 6.34
C ILE A 224 -0.18 -7.29 5.65
N GLY A 225 -1.31 -6.74 5.19
CA GLY A 225 -1.33 -5.43 4.52
C GLY A 225 -0.80 -4.31 5.42
N LEU A 226 -1.22 -4.28 6.69
CA LEU A 226 -0.73 -3.30 7.67
C LEU A 226 0.77 -3.46 7.93
N LEU A 227 1.24 -4.66 8.26
CA LEU A 227 2.65 -4.89 8.56
C LEU A 227 3.55 -4.62 7.36
N VAL A 228 3.13 -4.99 6.14
CA VAL A 228 3.87 -4.69 4.90
C VAL A 228 4.07 -3.18 4.74
N ALA A 229 3.01 -2.38 4.94
CA ALA A 229 3.11 -0.93 4.86
C ALA A 229 4.02 -0.35 5.95
N ILE A 230 3.89 -0.80 7.21
CA ILE A 230 4.68 -0.23 8.31
C ILE A 230 6.16 -0.63 8.17
N VAL A 231 6.48 -1.88 7.83
CA VAL A 231 7.86 -2.34 7.61
C VAL A 231 8.52 -1.55 6.46
N ALA A 232 7.79 -1.28 5.38
CA ALA A 232 8.31 -0.44 4.29
C ALA A 232 8.65 0.97 4.77
N VAL A 233 7.73 1.63 5.48
CA VAL A 233 7.96 3.00 5.98
C VAL A 233 9.16 3.06 6.94
N GLU A 234 9.41 2.01 7.71
CA GLU A 234 10.54 1.96 8.64
C GLU A 234 11.89 1.69 8.00
N GLU A 235 11.94 0.94 6.90
CA GLU A 235 13.18 0.61 6.20
C GLU A 235 13.53 1.60 5.09
N MET A 236 12.57 2.42 4.63
CA MET A 236 12.81 3.42 3.58
C MET A 236 13.38 4.74 4.11
N PRO A 237 14.28 5.39 3.34
CA PRO A 237 14.70 6.77 3.60
C PRO A 237 13.51 7.73 3.47
N ALA A 238 13.61 8.89 4.11
CA ALA A 238 12.47 9.80 4.30
C ALA A 238 11.81 10.24 2.98
N GLY A 239 12.58 10.58 1.94
CA GLY A 239 12.05 11.01 0.64
C GLY A 239 11.50 9.86 -0.22
N ALA A 240 11.85 8.60 0.06
CA ALA A 240 11.35 7.44 -0.68
C ALA A 240 10.16 6.71 -0.03
N ARG A 241 9.73 7.09 1.18
CA ARG A 241 8.61 6.44 1.89
C ARG A 241 7.30 6.47 1.10
N ALA A 242 6.96 7.62 0.52
CA ALA A 242 5.75 7.77 -0.28
C ALA A 242 5.78 6.86 -1.51
N PHE A 243 6.93 6.83 -2.22
CA PHE A 243 7.16 5.94 -3.35
C PHE A 243 6.95 4.47 -2.97
N ALA A 244 7.54 4.02 -1.86
CA ALA A 244 7.37 2.63 -1.40
C ALA A 244 5.92 2.28 -1.08
N VAL A 245 5.18 3.16 -0.40
CA VAL A 245 3.75 2.96 -0.11
C VAL A 245 2.93 2.88 -1.42
N SER A 246 3.25 3.71 -2.42
CA SER A 246 2.61 3.66 -3.74
C SER A 246 2.89 2.34 -4.46
N VAL A 247 4.14 1.90 -4.52
CA VAL A 247 4.51 0.61 -5.15
C VAL A 247 3.83 -0.56 -4.44
N LEU A 248 3.79 -0.55 -3.11
CA LEU A 248 3.08 -1.58 -2.34
C LEU A 248 1.59 -1.60 -2.66
N THR A 249 0.95 -0.43 -2.72
CA THR A 249 -0.47 -0.30 -3.07
C THR A 249 -0.74 -0.84 -4.47
N MET A 250 0.14 -0.53 -5.43
CA MET A 250 0.05 -1.07 -6.80
C MET A 250 0.19 -2.59 -6.81
N THR A 251 1.12 -3.16 -6.05
CA THR A 251 1.29 -4.62 -6.00
C THR A 251 0.12 -5.34 -5.32
N ALA A 252 -0.49 -4.73 -4.29
CA ALA A 252 -1.73 -5.22 -3.72
C ALA A 252 -2.89 -5.15 -4.73
N ALA A 253 -2.99 -4.08 -5.52
CA ALA A 253 -3.98 -3.97 -6.59
C ALA A 253 -3.77 -5.03 -7.68
N LEU A 254 -2.52 -5.36 -8.04
CA LEU A 254 -2.21 -6.48 -8.93
C LEU A 254 -2.69 -7.82 -8.35
N GLY A 255 -2.51 -8.04 -7.05
CA GLY A 255 -3.04 -9.22 -6.35
C GLY A 255 -4.56 -9.32 -6.39
N ALA A 256 -5.25 -8.18 -6.17
CA ALA A 256 -6.70 -8.09 -6.33
C ALA A 256 -7.14 -8.38 -7.77
N GLY A 257 -6.42 -7.86 -8.77
CA GLY A 257 -6.65 -8.15 -10.19
C GLY A 257 -6.46 -9.63 -10.54
N LEU A 258 -5.41 -10.28 -10.00
CA LEU A 258 -5.22 -11.73 -10.14
C LEU A 258 -6.41 -12.51 -9.57
N CYS A 259 -7.00 -12.01 -8.48
CA CYS A 259 -8.19 -12.63 -7.90
C CYS A 259 -9.43 -12.48 -8.80
N VAL A 260 -9.58 -11.36 -9.51
CA VAL A 260 -10.66 -11.15 -10.49
C VAL A 260 -10.55 -12.14 -11.64
N LEU A 261 -9.33 -12.53 -12.05
CA LEU A 261 -9.13 -13.54 -13.09
C LEU A 261 -9.68 -14.93 -12.74
N ASN A 262 -9.93 -15.21 -11.44
CA ASN A 262 -10.60 -16.44 -11.06
C ASN A 262 -12.01 -16.56 -11.67
N LEU A 263 -12.66 -15.44 -11.95
CA LEU A 263 -14.00 -15.42 -12.55
C LEU A 263 -14.03 -15.95 -13.98
N VAL A 264 -12.89 -16.12 -14.65
CA VAL A 264 -12.86 -16.64 -16.03
C VAL A 264 -13.30 -18.11 -16.10
N TYR A 265 -13.12 -18.88 -15.01
CA TYR A 265 -13.43 -20.31 -14.99
C TYR A 265 -14.60 -20.70 -14.07
N VAL A 266 -15.19 -19.76 -13.33
CA VAL A 266 -16.25 -20.08 -12.34
C VAL A 266 -17.51 -20.68 -12.96
N ASP A 267 -17.77 -20.42 -14.24
CA ASP A 267 -18.94 -20.93 -14.97
C ASP A 267 -18.69 -22.34 -15.57
N VAL A 268 -17.48 -22.89 -15.47
CA VAL A 268 -17.13 -24.19 -16.08
C VAL A 268 -17.83 -25.36 -15.38
N ALA A 269 -18.03 -25.26 -14.06
CA ALA A 269 -18.70 -26.29 -13.27
C ALA A 269 -19.27 -25.68 -11.99
N VAL A 270 -20.34 -26.29 -11.47
CA VAL A 270 -20.86 -25.98 -10.13
C VAL A 270 -19.73 -26.19 -9.12
N GLY A 271 -19.47 -25.17 -8.30
CA GLY A 271 -18.40 -25.21 -7.31
C GLY A 271 -16.98 -24.90 -7.84
N ALA A 272 -16.80 -24.57 -9.13
CA ALA A 272 -15.49 -24.18 -9.68
C ALA A 272 -14.85 -23.01 -8.91
N TRP A 273 -15.68 -22.11 -8.35
CA TRP A 273 -15.24 -21.01 -7.48
C TRP A 273 -14.38 -21.46 -6.28
N ARG A 274 -14.50 -22.71 -5.82
CA ARG A 274 -13.68 -23.28 -4.74
C ARG A 274 -12.19 -23.32 -5.08
N LEU A 275 -11.83 -23.45 -6.35
CA LEU A 275 -10.43 -23.42 -6.79
C LEU A 275 -9.74 -22.11 -6.43
N ALA A 276 -10.48 -21.00 -6.45
CA ALA A 276 -9.97 -19.69 -6.03
C ALA A 276 -9.56 -19.66 -4.55
N TYR A 277 -10.21 -20.48 -3.71
CA TYR A 277 -9.87 -20.64 -2.29
C TYR A 277 -8.69 -21.60 -2.07
N ALA A 278 -8.47 -22.57 -2.95
CA ALA A 278 -7.34 -23.49 -2.87
C ALA A 278 -6.02 -22.85 -3.36
N LEU A 279 -6.09 -21.93 -4.35
CA LEU A 279 -4.91 -21.30 -4.96
C LEU A 279 -3.92 -20.66 -3.95
N PRO A 280 -4.36 -19.98 -2.87
CA PRO A 280 -3.47 -19.47 -1.83
C PRO A 280 -2.50 -20.48 -1.20
N LEU A 281 -2.79 -21.78 -1.23
CA LEU A 281 -1.85 -22.80 -0.74
C LEU A 281 -0.55 -22.81 -1.54
N LEU A 282 -0.58 -22.43 -2.82
CA LEU A 282 0.62 -22.30 -3.65
C LEU A 282 1.51 -21.13 -3.21
N PHE A 283 0.96 -20.11 -2.55
CA PHE A 283 1.75 -18.99 -2.04
C PHE A 283 2.61 -19.37 -0.84
N ILE A 284 2.26 -20.41 -0.08
CA ILE A 284 3.03 -20.87 1.09
C ILE A 284 4.46 -21.31 0.70
N PRO A 285 4.67 -22.28 -0.21
CA PRO A 285 6.02 -22.69 -0.59
C PRO A 285 6.81 -21.56 -1.28
N ILE A 286 6.14 -20.66 -2.01
CA ILE A 286 6.76 -19.50 -2.67
C ILE A 286 7.24 -18.48 -1.63
N CYS A 287 6.41 -18.16 -0.63
CA CYS A 287 6.72 -17.13 0.37
C CYS A 287 7.64 -17.61 1.48
N ARG A 288 7.66 -18.91 1.81
CA ARG A 288 8.49 -19.47 2.88
C ARG A 288 9.99 -19.11 2.78
N PRO A 289 10.68 -19.25 1.63
CA PRO A 289 12.06 -18.80 1.50
C PRO A 289 12.19 -17.27 1.60
N LEU A 290 11.24 -16.52 1.05
CA LEU A 290 11.23 -15.04 1.09
C LEU A 290 11.11 -14.51 2.53
N LEU A 291 10.25 -15.14 3.34
CA LEU A 291 10.09 -14.85 4.77
C LEU A 291 11.34 -15.20 5.59
N ARG A 292 12.14 -16.17 5.13
CA ARG A 292 13.43 -16.51 5.76
C ARG A 292 14.50 -15.45 5.48
N SER A 293 14.42 -14.79 4.33
CA SER A 293 15.37 -13.75 3.92
C SER A 293 15.04 -12.35 4.46
N LEU A 294 13.83 -12.11 4.97
CA LEU A 294 13.41 -10.79 5.46
C LEU A 294 14.09 -10.47 6.81
N PRO A 295 15.00 -9.49 6.93
CA PRO A 295 15.56 -9.11 8.23
C PRO A 295 14.49 -8.53 9.17
N GLU A 296 14.73 -8.57 10.48
CA GLU A 296 13.90 -7.82 11.42
C GLU A 296 14.11 -6.31 11.23
N THR A 297 13.07 -5.51 11.45
CA THR A 297 13.11 -4.05 11.24
C THR A 297 14.18 -3.36 12.09
N PHE A 298 14.90 -2.39 11.50
CA PHE A 298 15.92 -1.61 12.22
C PHE A 298 15.40 -0.95 13.50
N ARG A 299 14.17 -0.42 13.48
CA ARG A 299 13.57 0.22 14.65
C ARG A 299 13.25 -0.78 15.76
N PHE A 300 12.80 -1.98 15.40
CA PHE A 300 12.54 -3.02 16.39
C PHE A 300 13.85 -3.53 17.02
N THR A 301 14.90 -3.74 16.23
CA THR A 301 16.21 -4.13 16.76
C THR A 301 16.78 -3.05 17.68
N ALA A 302 16.77 -1.78 17.24
CA ALA A 302 17.25 -0.66 18.05
C ALA A 302 16.46 -0.50 19.37
N ARG A 303 15.12 -0.64 19.32
CA ARG A 303 14.29 -0.59 20.53
C ARG A 303 14.58 -1.75 21.48
N ARG A 304 14.75 -2.97 20.95
CA ARG A 304 15.05 -4.16 21.75
C ARG A 304 16.43 -4.06 22.41
N ASP A 305 17.42 -3.57 21.67
CA ASP A 305 18.78 -3.41 22.17
C ASP A 305 18.82 -2.30 23.24
N ALA A 306 18.10 -1.19 23.05
CA ALA A 306 17.92 -0.16 24.08
C ALA A 306 17.20 -0.68 25.33
N THR A 307 16.16 -1.50 25.17
CA THR A 307 15.44 -2.11 26.31
C THR A 307 16.35 -3.05 27.10
N ARG A 308 17.12 -3.89 26.41
CA ARG A 308 18.11 -4.78 27.04
C ARG A 308 19.23 -4.02 27.74
N ALA A 309 19.70 -2.91 27.15
CA ALA A 309 20.67 -2.04 27.79
C ALA A 309 20.11 -1.41 29.07
N ALA A 310 18.85 -0.98 29.07
CA ALA A 310 18.16 -0.45 30.25
C ALA A 310 17.95 -1.53 31.33
N GLU A 311 17.56 -2.75 30.95
CA GLU A 311 17.44 -3.90 31.87
C GLU A 311 18.80 -4.31 32.46
N ALA A 312 19.87 -4.33 31.64
CA ALA A 312 21.23 -4.61 32.09
C ALA A 312 21.76 -3.52 33.04
N ALA A 313 21.47 -2.25 32.76
CA ALA A 313 21.80 -1.13 33.64
C ALA A 313 21.03 -1.22 34.97
N ALA A 314 19.73 -1.52 34.93
CA ALA A 314 18.92 -1.72 36.13
C ALA A 314 19.39 -2.93 36.96
N ALA A 315 19.77 -4.03 36.31
CA ALA A 315 20.36 -5.19 36.97
C ALA A 315 21.74 -4.88 37.57
N ALA A 316 22.58 -4.09 36.89
CA ALA A 316 23.87 -3.64 37.42
C ALA A 316 23.71 -2.70 38.63
N VAL A 317 22.72 -1.80 38.60
CA VAL A 317 22.37 -0.94 39.75
C VAL A 317 21.83 -1.77 40.91
N THR A 318 20.98 -2.77 40.65
CA THR A 318 20.45 -3.67 41.68
C THR A 318 21.55 -4.56 42.30
N ALA A 319 22.49 -5.05 41.49
CA ALA A 319 23.65 -5.81 41.95
C ALA A 319 24.65 -4.94 42.74
N SER A 320 24.80 -3.66 42.36
CA SER A 320 25.57 -2.68 43.14
C SER A 320 24.88 -2.26 44.44
N ALA A 321 23.54 -2.28 44.49
CA ALA A 321 22.74 -1.92 45.66
C ALA A 321 22.70 -3.03 46.73
N THR A 322 23.01 -4.29 46.38
CA THR A 322 23.11 -5.40 47.34
C THR A 322 24.33 -5.33 48.27
N GLY A 323 25.17 -4.27 48.19
CA GLY A 323 26.37 -4.08 49.02
C GLY A 323 26.44 -2.77 49.81
N ALA A 324 25.43 -1.90 49.76
CA ALA A 324 25.47 -0.61 50.46
C ALA A 324 24.12 -0.31 51.12
N SER A 325 24.13 -0.27 52.46
CA SER A 325 23.07 0.38 53.23
C SER A 325 23.09 1.87 52.89
N ALA A 326 21.99 2.39 52.36
CA ALA A 326 21.79 3.82 52.22
C ALA A 326 20.40 4.20 52.75
N ASP A 327 20.46 5.15 53.68
CA ASP A 327 19.45 5.89 54.41
C ASP A 327 18.39 6.52 53.47
N PRO A 328 17.08 6.53 53.82
CA PRO A 328 16.06 7.17 53.01
C PRO A 328 15.90 8.64 53.42
N THR A 329 16.61 9.55 52.77
CA THR A 329 16.30 10.99 52.83
C THR A 329 16.21 11.59 51.42
N GLU A 330 14.98 12.00 51.11
CA GLU A 330 14.57 13.15 50.28
C GLU A 330 15.44 13.57 49.08
N ASP A 331 14.86 13.45 47.88
CA ASP A 331 14.64 14.63 47.04
C ASP A 331 13.51 14.38 46.02
N ALA A 332 12.26 14.57 46.46
CA ALA A 332 11.12 14.63 45.56
C ALA A 332 11.09 16.02 44.93
N THR A 333 11.82 16.18 43.82
CA THR A 333 11.62 17.32 42.92
C THR A 333 10.14 17.36 42.52
N PRO A 334 9.41 18.48 42.72
CA PRO A 334 8.06 18.60 42.24
C PRO A 334 8.14 18.56 40.72
N ARG A 335 7.75 17.42 40.13
CA ARG A 335 7.57 17.31 38.69
C ARG A 335 6.50 18.32 38.33
N ASN A 336 6.93 19.35 37.63
CA ASN A 336 6.09 20.44 37.16
C ASN A 336 5.04 19.82 36.21
N ASP A 337 3.84 19.53 36.72
CA ASP A 337 2.68 19.06 35.94
C ASP A 337 2.06 20.22 35.11
N ALA A 338 2.78 21.34 34.98
CA ALA A 338 2.45 22.43 34.08
C ALA A 338 3.09 22.14 32.71
N GLU A 339 2.22 21.90 31.72
CA GLU A 339 2.49 21.66 30.29
C GLU A 339 2.73 20.21 29.85
N GLU A 340 1.87 19.26 30.25
CA GLU A 340 1.53 18.16 29.32
C GLU A 340 0.62 18.73 28.21
N PRO A 341 1.09 18.95 26.96
CA PRO A 341 0.20 19.36 25.88
C PRO A 341 -0.90 18.30 25.76
N SER A 342 -2.16 18.76 25.84
CA SER A 342 -3.34 17.92 26.03
C SER A 342 -3.32 16.66 25.15
N ARG A 343 -3.07 15.49 25.76
CA ARG A 343 -3.12 14.15 25.13
C ARG A 343 -4.50 13.74 24.58
N ARG A 344 -5.48 14.64 24.57
CA ARG A 344 -6.88 14.37 24.21
C ARG A 344 -7.11 14.71 22.75
N ILE A 345 -7.72 13.77 22.02
CA ILE A 345 -8.14 13.95 20.62
C ILE A 345 -9.19 15.07 20.57
N ASP A 346 -9.01 16.02 19.64
CA ASP A 346 -10.03 17.03 19.34
C ASP A 346 -11.31 16.34 18.88
N ARG A 347 -12.33 16.37 19.75
CA ARG A 347 -13.61 15.68 19.55
C ARG A 347 -14.35 16.20 18.33
N ARG A 348 -14.21 17.48 17.96
CA ARG A 348 -14.92 18.06 16.82
C ARG A 348 -14.31 17.59 15.50
N ARG A 349 -12.98 17.66 15.37
CA ARG A 349 -12.25 17.17 14.19
C ARG A 349 -12.41 15.66 14.03
N PHE A 350 -12.37 14.92 15.13
CA PHE A 350 -12.64 13.48 15.13
C PHE A 350 -14.07 13.16 14.70
N ALA A 351 -15.08 13.80 15.29
CA ALA A 351 -16.48 13.56 14.93
C ALA A 351 -16.74 13.87 13.45
N LEU A 352 -16.13 14.93 12.91
CA LEU A 352 -16.23 15.29 11.49
C LEU A 352 -15.68 14.18 10.59
N LEU A 353 -14.43 13.75 10.81
CA LEU A 353 -13.81 12.68 10.00
C LEU A 353 -14.49 11.33 10.20
N ALA A 354 -14.95 11.03 11.42
CA ALA A 354 -15.66 9.81 11.75
C ALA A 354 -17.02 9.75 11.03
N ALA A 355 -17.82 10.82 11.10
CA ALA A 355 -19.08 10.91 10.37
C ALA A 355 -18.88 10.81 8.86
N SER A 356 -17.86 11.51 8.33
CA SER A 356 -17.54 11.42 6.90
C SER A 356 -17.14 10.01 6.47
N GLY A 357 -16.23 9.38 7.22
CA GLY A 357 -15.76 8.02 6.92
C GLY A 357 -16.87 6.99 7.05
N PHE A 358 -17.78 7.16 8.02
CA PHE A 358 -18.98 6.34 8.19
C PHE A 358 -19.90 6.46 6.97
N LEU A 359 -20.31 7.69 6.61
CA LEU A 359 -21.24 7.96 5.51
C LEU A 359 -20.69 7.50 4.16
N TRP A 360 -19.38 7.68 3.94
CA TRP A 360 -18.71 7.17 2.76
C TRP A 360 -18.72 5.64 2.72
N SER A 361 -18.35 4.99 3.83
CA SER A 361 -18.27 3.54 3.93
C SER A 361 -19.63 2.86 3.85
N LEU A 362 -20.68 3.52 4.33
CA LEU A 362 -22.08 3.08 4.27
C LEU A 362 -22.54 2.82 2.83
N PHE A 363 -22.06 3.61 1.86
CA PHE A 363 -22.39 3.46 0.45
C PHE A 363 -21.31 2.70 -0.34
N LEU A 364 -20.04 3.06 -0.17
CA LEU A 364 -18.96 2.53 -1.00
C LEU A 364 -18.81 1.01 -0.83
N ALA A 365 -18.95 0.49 0.39
CA ALA A 365 -18.79 -0.93 0.62
C ALA A 365 -19.88 -1.76 -0.08
N PRO A 366 -21.18 -1.49 0.07
CA PRO A 366 -22.21 -2.15 -0.72
C PRO A 366 -22.02 -2.02 -2.24
N ALA A 367 -21.79 -0.79 -2.71
CA ALA A 367 -21.66 -0.53 -4.15
C ALA A 367 -20.50 -1.30 -4.79
N ALA A 368 -19.40 -1.50 -4.06
CA ALA A 368 -18.27 -2.29 -4.55
C ALA A 368 -18.45 -3.80 -4.34
N GLN A 369 -19.08 -4.22 -3.24
CA GLN A 369 -19.12 -5.63 -2.86
C GLN A 369 -20.25 -6.42 -3.52
N PHE A 370 -21.39 -5.76 -3.81
CA PHE A 370 -22.51 -6.37 -4.52
C PHE A 370 -22.41 -6.22 -6.06
N LEU A 371 -21.34 -5.61 -6.57
CA LEU A 371 -21.20 -5.38 -8.01
C LEU A 371 -21.25 -6.69 -8.81
N ASN A 372 -20.56 -7.73 -8.36
CA ASN A 372 -20.55 -9.01 -9.06
C ASN A 372 -21.92 -9.69 -8.99
N GLU A 373 -22.61 -9.60 -7.85
CA GLU A 373 -23.98 -10.10 -7.72
C GLU A 373 -24.91 -9.39 -8.70
N PHE A 374 -24.93 -8.06 -8.69
CA PHE A 374 -25.73 -7.25 -9.62
C PHE A 374 -25.43 -7.58 -11.09
N LEU A 375 -24.15 -7.64 -11.48
CA LEU A 375 -23.77 -7.93 -12.85
C LEU A 375 -24.21 -9.34 -13.28
N ARG A 376 -24.11 -10.32 -12.38
CA ARG A 376 -24.47 -11.70 -12.67
C ARG A 376 -25.98 -11.91 -12.70
N THR A 377 -26.70 -11.49 -11.65
CA THR A 377 -28.11 -11.85 -11.45
C THR A 377 -29.08 -10.88 -12.12
N GLU A 378 -28.78 -9.58 -12.13
CA GLU A 378 -29.65 -8.56 -12.74
C GLU A 378 -29.23 -8.14 -14.15
N ARG A 379 -27.98 -8.40 -14.53
CA ARG A 379 -27.46 -8.04 -15.86
C ARG A 379 -27.03 -9.24 -16.71
N GLY A 380 -27.06 -10.45 -16.15
CA GLY A 380 -26.80 -11.70 -16.88
C GLY A 380 -25.36 -11.85 -17.37
N PHE A 381 -24.39 -11.18 -16.73
CA PHE A 381 -22.99 -11.34 -17.10
C PHE A 381 -22.48 -12.72 -16.68
N SER A 382 -21.70 -13.35 -17.56
CA SER A 382 -20.84 -14.48 -17.19
C SER A 382 -19.71 -14.02 -16.28
N GLY A 383 -19.07 -14.94 -15.55
CA GLY A 383 -17.91 -14.63 -14.74
C GLY A 383 -16.76 -14.02 -15.53
N ALA A 384 -16.49 -14.53 -16.74
CA ALA A 384 -15.52 -13.93 -17.65
C ALA A 384 -15.94 -12.49 -18.06
N GLY A 385 -17.23 -12.28 -18.31
CA GLY A 385 -17.78 -10.95 -18.59
C GLY A 385 -17.59 -9.97 -17.43
N ILE A 386 -17.82 -10.43 -16.18
CA ILE A 386 -17.57 -9.63 -14.97
C ILE A 386 -16.09 -9.29 -14.84
N ALA A 387 -15.18 -10.24 -15.09
CA ALA A 387 -13.75 -9.97 -15.05
C ALA A 387 -13.35 -8.87 -16.04
N VAL A 388 -13.81 -8.97 -17.29
CA VAL A 388 -13.57 -7.94 -18.31
C VAL A 388 -14.17 -6.61 -17.87
N PHE A 389 -15.41 -6.61 -17.36
CA PHE A 389 -16.09 -5.41 -16.89
C PHE A 389 -15.32 -4.69 -15.79
N VAL A 390 -14.96 -5.41 -14.72
CA VAL A 390 -14.25 -4.85 -13.57
C VAL A 390 -12.88 -4.31 -13.98
N LEU A 391 -12.13 -5.04 -14.81
CA LEU A 391 -10.81 -4.60 -15.27
C LEU A 391 -10.91 -3.39 -16.20
N ALA A 392 -11.83 -3.39 -17.16
CA ALA A 392 -11.98 -2.31 -18.14
C ALA A 392 -12.54 -1.02 -17.51
N THR A 393 -13.40 -1.13 -16.50
CA THR A 393 -14.03 0.04 -15.85
C THR A 393 -13.19 0.63 -14.72
N ASN A 394 -12.44 -0.19 -13.96
CA ASN A 394 -11.63 0.31 -12.85
C ASN A 394 -10.24 0.81 -13.27
N THR A 395 -9.63 0.23 -14.30
CA THR A 395 -8.27 0.63 -14.75
C THR A 395 -8.19 2.12 -15.13
N PRO A 396 -9.17 2.71 -15.85
CA PRO A 396 -9.18 4.14 -16.13
C PRO A 396 -9.21 5.04 -14.90
N GLY A 397 -9.64 4.55 -13.72
CA GLY A 397 -9.64 5.31 -12.46
C GLY A 397 -8.27 5.88 -12.10
N GLY A 398 -7.17 5.25 -12.54
CA GLY A 398 -5.82 5.80 -12.38
C GLY A 398 -5.64 7.19 -13.00
N ILE A 399 -6.34 7.49 -14.10
CA ILE A 399 -6.37 8.83 -14.70
C ILE A 399 -6.98 9.85 -13.71
N GLY A 400 -8.06 9.46 -13.03
CA GLY A 400 -8.71 10.26 -12.00
C GLY A 400 -7.80 10.58 -10.81
N ILE A 401 -6.97 9.62 -10.39
CA ILE A 401 -5.98 9.84 -9.31
C ILE A 401 -4.94 10.89 -9.73
N VAL A 402 -4.38 10.76 -10.94
CA VAL A 402 -3.36 11.69 -11.45
C VAL A 402 -3.93 13.10 -11.63
N LEU A 403 -5.13 13.21 -12.21
CA LEU A 403 -5.81 14.49 -12.39
C LEU A 403 -6.22 15.10 -11.05
N GLY A 404 -6.71 14.27 -10.13
CA GLY A 404 -7.21 14.71 -8.83
C GLY A 404 -6.15 15.37 -7.97
N GLY A 405 -4.92 14.82 -7.95
CA GLY A 405 -3.81 15.47 -7.23
C GLY A 405 -3.51 16.87 -7.76
N ARG A 406 -3.30 17.00 -9.08
CA ARG A 406 -3.00 18.30 -9.72
C ARG A 406 -4.12 19.32 -9.56
N LEU A 407 -5.37 18.87 -9.64
CA LEU A 407 -6.52 19.75 -9.58
C LEU A 407 -6.81 20.20 -8.14
N ALA A 408 -6.67 19.30 -7.17
CA ALA A 408 -6.86 19.59 -5.75
C ALA A 408 -5.82 20.60 -5.23
N ASP A 409 -4.59 20.54 -5.74
CA ASP A 409 -3.54 21.50 -5.40
C ASP A 409 -3.76 22.89 -6.03
N ARG A 410 -4.52 23.01 -7.12
CA ARG A 410 -4.76 24.30 -7.81
C ARG A 410 -6.08 24.97 -7.45
N ARG A 411 -7.13 24.18 -7.22
CA ARG A 411 -8.52 24.67 -7.04
C ARG A 411 -9.06 24.46 -5.63
N GLY A 412 -8.23 23.98 -4.71
CA GLY A 412 -8.63 23.66 -3.34
C GLY A 412 -9.08 22.21 -3.20
N ARG A 413 -8.72 21.59 -2.09
CA ARG A 413 -8.98 20.16 -1.83
C ARG A 413 -10.43 19.92 -1.48
N ARG A 414 -11.10 20.88 -0.84
CA ARG A 414 -12.50 20.74 -0.42
C ARG A 414 -13.44 20.63 -1.61
N LEU A 415 -13.32 21.54 -2.58
CA LEU A 415 -14.17 21.57 -3.76
C LEU A 415 -13.95 20.34 -4.65
N ILE A 416 -12.68 20.02 -4.92
CA ILE A 416 -12.34 18.88 -5.78
C ILE A 416 -12.73 17.54 -5.15
N GLY A 417 -12.58 17.40 -3.82
CA GLY A 417 -13.09 16.25 -3.09
C GLY A 417 -14.61 16.10 -3.19
N ALA A 418 -15.36 17.19 -3.05
CA ALA A 418 -16.82 17.19 -3.17
C ALA A 418 -17.29 16.83 -4.59
N ILE A 419 -16.65 17.38 -5.63
CA ILE A 419 -16.95 17.03 -7.03
C ILE A 419 -16.68 15.55 -7.30
N GLY A 420 -15.55 15.03 -6.80
CA GLY A 420 -15.19 13.62 -6.96
C GLY A 420 -16.22 12.69 -6.30
N ILE A 421 -16.63 12.98 -5.06
CA ILE A 421 -17.68 12.21 -4.36
C ILE A 421 -19.01 12.31 -5.12
N ALA A 422 -19.47 13.52 -5.44
CA ALA A 422 -20.76 13.76 -6.08
C ALA A 422 -20.85 13.06 -7.43
N GLY A 423 -19.86 13.27 -8.30
CA GLY A 423 -19.84 12.63 -9.61
C GLY A 423 -19.67 11.12 -9.53
N GLY A 424 -18.73 10.64 -8.69
CA GLY A 424 -18.51 9.20 -8.49
C GLY A 424 -19.78 8.49 -8.07
N VAL A 425 -20.46 8.98 -7.02
CA VAL A 425 -21.69 8.38 -6.49
C VAL A 425 -22.83 8.45 -7.51
N THR A 426 -23.02 9.60 -8.15
CA THR A 426 -24.08 9.78 -9.16
C THR A 426 -23.92 8.78 -10.29
N PHE A 427 -22.72 8.66 -10.86
CA PHE A 427 -22.49 7.72 -11.97
C PHE A 427 -22.49 6.26 -11.51
N THR A 428 -22.10 5.96 -10.27
CA THR A 428 -22.30 4.61 -9.70
C THR A 428 -23.79 4.27 -9.60
N VAL A 429 -24.64 5.17 -9.10
CA VAL A 429 -26.09 4.94 -9.04
C VAL A 429 -26.67 4.79 -10.45
N ILE A 430 -26.27 5.65 -11.39
CA ILE A 430 -26.68 5.51 -12.80
C ILE A 430 -26.29 4.15 -13.34
N ALA A 431 -25.06 3.67 -13.10
CA ALA A 431 -24.61 2.35 -13.52
C ALA A 431 -25.53 1.23 -13.00
N TYR A 432 -25.83 1.24 -11.70
CA TYR A 432 -26.74 0.27 -11.06
C TYR A 432 -28.19 0.33 -11.58
N LEU A 433 -28.61 1.45 -12.16
CA LEU A 433 -29.92 1.64 -12.78
C LEU A 433 -29.89 1.52 -14.32
N SER A 434 -28.74 1.18 -14.92
CA SER A 434 -28.51 1.19 -16.37
C SER A 434 -28.28 -0.21 -16.96
N TRP A 435 -28.37 -0.33 -18.29
CA TRP A 435 -28.16 -1.57 -19.05
C TRP A 435 -27.25 -1.37 -20.26
N GLY A 436 -26.67 -2.47 -20.77
CA GLY A 436 -25.87 -2.47 -21.99
C GLY A 436 -24.74 -1.44 -21.92
N TRP A 437 -24.49 -0.72 -23.01
CA TRP A 437 -23.36 0.23 -23.10
C TRP A 437 -23.42 1.35 -22.04
N SER A 438 -24.61 1.81 -21.66
CA SER A 438 -24.78 2.90 -20.70
C SER A 438 -24.24 2.55 -19.31
N LEU A 439 -24.36 1.28 -18.90
CA LEU A 439 -23.74 0.73 -17.69
C LEU A 439 -22.20 0.83 -17.75
N TRP A 440 -21.58 0.47 -18.88
CA TRP A 440 -20.13 0.56 -19.05
C TRP A 440 -19.65 2.01 -19.00
N ALA A 441 -20.34 2.90 -19.71
CA ALA A 441 -20.03 4.32 -19.74
C ALA A 441 -20.09 4.93 -18.34
N ALA A 442 -21.21 4.71 -17.64
CA ALA A 442 -21.42 5.22 -16.30
C ALA A 442 -20.38 4.66 -15.32
N SER A 443 -20.02 3.37 -15.40
CA SER A 443 -18.99 2.78 -14.54
C SER A 443 -17.59 3.33 -14.80
N VAL A 444 -17.19 3.52 -16.06
CA VAL A 444 -15.91 4.18 -16.39
C VAL A 444 -15.90 5.61 -15.85
N THR A 445 -16.97 6.37 -16.07
CA THR A 445 -17.07 7.75 -15.59
C THR A 445 -17.08 7.82 -14.07
N ALA A 446 -17.80 6.92 -13.39
CA ALA A 446 -17.81 6.81 -11.93
C ALA A 446 -16.41 6.52 -11.38
N SER A 447 -15.69 5.59 -12.01
CA SER A 447 -14.31 5.24 -11.65
C SER A 447 -13.35 6.42 -11.80
N VAL A 448 -13.37 7.11 -12.95
CA VAL A 448 -12.49 8.26 -13.23
C VAL A 448 -12.82 9.45 -12.32
N ILE A 449 -14.10 9.83 -12.20
CA ILE A 449 -14.50 10.99 -11.39
C ILE A 449 -14.39 10.68 -9.89
N GLY A 450 -14.83 9.50 -9.46
CA GLY A 450 -14.74 9.08 -8.06
C GLY A 450 -13.29 9.02 -7.57
N ALA A 451 -12.36 8.57 -8.42
CA ALA A 451 -10.94 8.49 -8.08
C ALA A 451 -10.27 9.85 -7.82
N ILE A 452 -10.84 10.96 -8.32
CA ILE A 452 -10.37 12.32 -8.01
C ILE A 452 -10.46 12.64 -6.51
N ALA A 453 -11.47 12.08 -5.82
CA ALA A 453 -11.67 12.32 -4.40
C ALA A 453 -10.56 11.71 -3.53
N ILE A 454 -9.88 10.65 -4.01
CA ILE A 454 -8.87 9.92 -3.23
C ILE A 454 -7.71 10.83 -2.79
N PRO A 455 -6.94 11.45 -3.70
CA PRO A 455 -5.83 12.33 -3.30
C PRO A 455 -6.33 13.60 -2.60
N ALA A 456 -7.50 14.13 -2.98
CA ALA A 456 -8.04 15.34 -2.39
C ALA A 456 -8.41 15.16 -0.90
N LEU A 457 -8.93 13.98 -0.53
CA LEU A 457 -9.42 13.72 0.83
C LEU A 457 -8.41 12.99 1.72
N ALA A 458 -7.47 12.24 1.14
CA ALA A 458 -6.50 11.45 1.89
C ALA A 458 -5.61 12.30 2.82
N VAL A 459 -5.46 13.61 2.53
CA VAL A 459 -4.56 14.48 3.28
C VAL A 459 -5.18 15.02 4.57
N TYR A 460 -6.51 15.04 4.70
CA TYR A 460 -7.18 15.55 5.90
C TYR A 460 -6.91 14.73 7.16
N GLY A 461 -6.72 13.41 7.04
CA GLY A 461 -6.40 12.56 8.19
C GLY A 461 -5.06 12.96 8.85
N PRO A 462 -3.96 12.99 8.10
CA PRO A 462 -2.67 13.50 8.59
C PRO A 462 -2.70 14.99 8.96
N GLU A 463 -3.42 15.85 8.22
CA GLU A 463 -3.39 17.30 8.45
C GLU A 463 -4.20 17.76 9.67
N LEU A 464 -5.30 17.10 10.01
CA LEU A 464 -6.19 17.55 11.07
C LEU A 464 -5.79 17.06 12.47
N PHE A 465 -4.88 16.09 12.57
CA PHE A 465 -4.39 15.58 13.84
C PHE A 465 -2.89 15.82 14.04
N PRO A 466 -2.46 16.25 15.24
CA PRO A 466 -1.04 16.35 15.60
C PRO A 466 -0.32 15.01 15.48
N THR A 467 0.97 15.06 15.16
CA THR A 467 1.78 13.87 14.84
C THR A 467 1.73 12.77 15.92
N HIS A 468 1.68 13.16 17.20
CA HIS A 468 1.63 12.24 18.34
C HIS A 468 0.26 11.53 18.55
N GLN A 469 -0.82 12.04 17.94
CA GLN A 469 -2.18 11.47 18.08
C GLN A 469 -2.70 10.78 16.81
N ARG A 470 -2.07 11.03 15.65
CA ARG A 470 -2.47 10.49 14.33
C ARG A 470 -2.73 8.99 14.34
N GLY A 471 -1.85 8.21 14.96
CA GLY A 471 -2.00 6.75 15.01
C GLY A 471 -3.27 6.29 15.72
N ARG A 472 -3.59 6.89 16.89
CA ARG A 472 -4.79 6.56 17.68
C ARG A 472 -6.05 7.04 16.97
N ALA A 473 -6.04 8.26 16.44
CA ALA A 473 -7.17 8.83 15.71
C ALA A 473 -7.50 8.02 14.46
N ASN A 474 -6.50 7.69 13.63
CA ASN A 474 -6.70 6.86 12.43
C ASN A 474 -7.19 5.45 12.77
N GLY A 475 -6.67 4.84 13.85
CA GLY A 475 -7.17 3.55 14.33
C GLY A 475 -8.66 3.60 14.70
N ALA A 476 -9.08 4.62 15.44
CA ALA A 476 -10.50 4.81 15.80
C ALA A 476 -11.39 5.16 14.59
N LEU A 477 -10.89 5.95 13.64
CA LEU A 477 -11.60 6.24 12.38
C LEU A 477 -11.80 4.97 11.54
N GLN A 478 -10.84 4.05 11.54
CA GLN A 478 -11.01 2.75 10.86
C GLN A 478 -12.12 1.91 11.50
N VAL A 479 -12.26 1.90 12.83
CA VAL A 479 -13.37 1.21 13.51
C VAL A 479 -14.72 1.78 13.08
N VAL A 480 -14.84 3.11 13.01
CA VAL A 480 -16.06 3.78 12.55
C VAL A 480 -16.35 3.47 11.07
N GLY A 481 -15.34 3.47 10.21
CA GLY A 481 -15.47 3.08 8.81
C GLY A 481 -15.93 1.63 8.66
N VAL A 482 -15.40 0.70 9.47
CA VAL A 482 -15.85 -0.69 9.52
C VAL A 482 -17.32 -0.77 9.91
N ALA A 483 -17.75 -0.08 10.96
CA ALA A 483 -19.15 -0.03 11.38
C ALA A 483 -20.08 0.49 10.27
N GLY A 484 -19.69 1.58 9.59
CA GLY A 484 -20.44 2.12 8.45
C GLY A 484 -20.53 1.10 7.30
N SER A 485 -19.43 0.44 6.96
CA SER A 485 -19.43 -0.59 5.91
C SER A 485 -20.30 -1.80 6.24
N SER A 486 -20.25 -2.28 7.49
CA SER A 486 -21.08 -3.40 7.95
C SER A 486 -22.56 -3.06 7.92
N LEU A 487 -22.93 -1.88 8.42
CA LEU A 487 -24.31 -1.41 8.37
C LEU A 487 -24.78 -1.27 6.92
N GLY A 488 -23.96 -0.70 6.05
CA GLY A 488 -24.27 -0.53 4.63
C GLY A 488 -24.54 -1.87 3.95
N LEU A 489 -23.69 -2.87 4.20
CA LEU A 489 -23.82 -4.21 3.60
C LEU A 489 -25.09 -4.93 4.06
N LEU A 490 -25.41 -4.83 5.36
CA LEU A 490 -26.67 -5.35 5.91
C LEU A 490 -27.88 -4.64 5.29
N CYS A 491 -27.86 -3.30 5.25
CA CYS A 491 -28.94 -2.51 4.68
C CYS A 491 -29.12 -2.77 3.18
N ALA A 492 -28.04 -2.88 2.41
CA ALA A 492 -28.11 -3.15 0.98
C ALA A 492 -28.72 -4.52 0.68
N GLY A 493 -28.27 -5.57 1.37
CA GLY A 493 -28.81 -6.91 1.18
C GLY A 493 -30.29 -6.98 1.54
N TRP A 494 -30.65 -6.47 2.72
CA TRP A 494 -32.03 -6.41 3.18
C TRP A 494 -32.94 -5.57 2.28
N LEU A 495 -32.43 -4.45 1.76
CA LEU A 495 -33.20 -3.56 0.91
C LEU A 495 -33.34 -4.12 -0.51
N ALA A 496 -32.34 -4.85 -1.00
CA ALA A 496 -32.42 -5.54 -2.29
C ALA A 496 -33.51 -6.61 -2.29
N ASP A 497 -33.59 -7.41 -1.23
CA ASP A 497 -34.64 -8.43 -1.07
C ASP A 497 -36.05 -7.81 -1.02
N ARG A 498 -36.18 -6.57 -0.50
CA ARG A 498 -37.48 -5.87 -0.35
C ARG A 498 -37.89 -5.02 -1.55
N LEU A 499 -36.93 -4.36 -2.20
CA LEU A 499 -37.17 -3.50 -3.35
C LEU A 499 -37.08 -4.25 -4.68
N GLY A 500 -36.76 -5.55 -4.65
CA GLY A 500 -36.68 -6.39 -5.84
C GLY A 500 -35.41 -6.19 -6.66
N GLY A 501 -34.35 -5.67 -6.07
CA GLY A 501 -33.06 -5.49 -6.74
C GLY A 501 -32.06 -4.59 -6.01
N LEU A 502 -30.78 -4.77 -6.33
CA LEU A 502 -29.65 -3.99 -5.84
C LEU A 502 -29.66 -2.57 -6.39
N GLY A 503 -30.19 -2.33 -7.59
CA GLY A 503 -30.25 -1.00 -8.19
C GLY A 503 -30.93 0.04 -7.28
N PRO A 504 -32.22 -0.15 -6.93
CA PRO A 504 -32.93 0.69 -5.98
C PRO A 504 -32.27 0.72 -4.59
N ALA A 505 -31.73 -0.41 -4.12
CA ALA A 505 -31.09 -0.48 -2.82
C ALA A 505 -29.86 0.44 -2.72
N ILE A 506 -28.98 0.42 -3.72
CA ILE A 506 -27.81 1.29 -3.81
C ILE A 506 -28.23 2.76 -3.99
N ALA A 507 -29.28 3.03 -4.75
CA ALA A 507 -29.82 4.39 -4.91
C ALA A 507 -30.28 5.01 -3.58
N VAL A 508 -30.96 4.23 -2.72
CA VAL A 508 -31.35 4.69 -1.37
C VAL A 508 -30.13 4.94 -0.49
N LEU A 509 -29.10 4.09 -0.55
CA LEU A 509 -27.88 4.28 0.22
C LEU A 509 -27.06 5.50 -0.23
N ALA A 510 -27.32 6.06 -1.42
CA ALA A 510 -26.68 7.29 -1.89
C ALA A 510 -27.02 8.53 -1.03
N VAL A 511 -28.04 8.45 -0.16
CA VAL A 511 -28.32 9.47 0.87
C VAL A 511 -27.10 9.67 1.78
N GLY A 512 -26.33 8.61 2.08
CA GLY A 512 -25.12 8.71 2.89
C GLY A 512 -24.09 9.68 2.28
N PRO A 513 -23.62 9.44 1.05
CA PRO A 513 -22.74 10.37 0.35
C PRO A 513 -23.33 11.75 0.09
N ALA A 514 -24.66 11.89 -0.11
CA ALA A 514 -25.29 13.20 -0.23
C ALA A 514 -25.10 14.05 1.05
N LEU A 515 -25.31 13.43 2.22
CA LEU A 515 -25.02 14.05 3.52
C LEU A 515 -23.52 14.34 3.70
N LEU A 516 -22.65 13.45 3.22
CA LEU A 516 -21.20 13.66 3.23
C LEU A 516 -20.79 14.87 2.38
N ILE A 517 -21.36 15.05 1.18
CA ILE A 517 -21.07 16.21 0.33
C ILE A 517 -21.47 17.49 1.04
N LEU A 518 -22.64 17.52 1.68
CA LEU A 518 -23.07 18.65 2.50
C LEU A 518 -22.07 18.94 3.64
N LEU A 519 -21.61 17.90 4.32
CA LEU A 519 -20.63 18.01 5.41
C LEU A 519 -19.28 18.55 4.91
N VAL A 520 -18.78 18.06 3.77
CA VAL A 520 -17.55 18.53 3.14
C VAL A 520 -17.69 19.99 2.72
N LEU A 521 -18.79 20.37 2.08
CA LEU A 521 -19.01 21.73 1.61
C LEU A 521 -19.31 22.73 2.73
N THR A 522 -19.70 22.30 3.93
CA THR A 522 -20.08 23.24 5.02
C THR A 522 -19.10 23.26 6.18
N ARG A 523 -18.46 22.12 6.51
CA ARG A 523 -17.66 21.97 7.74
C ARG A 523 -16.18 21.70 7.51
N TYR A 524 -15.77 21.25 6.32
CA TYR A 524 -14.35 21.02 6.07
C TYR A 524 -13.61 22.36 5.90
N PRO A 525 -12.48 22.54 6.60
CA PRO A 525 -11.58 23.66 6.33
C PRO A 525 -10.90 23.46 4.98
N GLU A 526 -10.58 24.55 4.28
CA GLU A 526 -9.68 24.47 3.12
C GLU A 526 -8.24 24.35 3.63
N THR A 527 -7.58 23.25 3.29
CA THR A 527 -6.19 22.99 3.71
C THR A 527 -5.18 23.22 2.60
N ALA A 528 -5.63 23.47 1.35
CA ALA A 528 -4.73 23.83 0.27
C ALA A 528 -3.91 25.08 0.63
N HIS A 529 -2.59 25.00 0.42
CA HIS A 529 -1.61 26.07 0.63
C HIS A 529 -1.41 26.55 2.08
N ARG A 530 -1.91 25.82 3.09
CA ARG A 530 -1.62 26.10 4.51
C ARG A 530 -0.52 25.19 5.04
N ARG A 531 0.34 25.73 5.90
CA ARG A 531 1.41 24.94 6.54
C ARG A 531 0.81 24.04 7.63
N LEU A 532 1.43 22.88 7.87
CA LEU A 532 0.97 21.93 8.89
C LEU A 532 1.00 22.54 10.29
N GLU A 533 1.96 23.43 10.54
CA GLU A 533 2.17 24.16 11.79
C GLU A 533 1.07 25.22 12.03
N GLU A 534 0.49 25.78 10.95
CA GLU A 534 -0.66 26.69 11.03
C GLU A 534 -1.95 25.93 11.36
N LEU A 535 -2.06 24.67 10.91
CA LEU A 535 -3.21 23.79 11.18
C LEU A 535 -3.12 23.12 12.56
N ASN A 536 -1.89 22.88 13.03
CA ASN A 536 -1.56 22.25 14.32
C ASN A 536 -0.44 23.05 15.03
N PRO A 537 -0.79 24.08 15.81
CA PRO A 537 0.19 24.92 16.51
C PRO A 537 1.14 24.14 17.45
N GLY A 538 0.71 22.98 17.95
CA GLY A 538 1.52 22.11 18.81
C GLY A 538 2.69 21.39 18.11
N ASP A 539 2.73 21.40 16.77
CA ASP A 539 3.83 20.78 16.00
C ASP A 539 4.93 21.81 15.62
N ALA A 540 4.75 23.10 15.92
CA ALA A 540 5.70 24.18 15.57
C ALA A 540 7.08 24.06 16.24
N GLY A 541 7.19 23.35 17.37
CA GLY A 541 8.45 23.11 18.07
C GLY A 541 9.31 21.97 17.51
N LEU A 542 8.81 21.19 16.54
CA LEU A 542 9.47 19.99 16.03
C LEU A 542 10.25 20.21 14.72
N SER A 543 10.00 21.30 14.01
CA SER A 543 10.63 21.60 12.70
C SER A 543 11.92 22.43 12.80
N GLY A 544 12.41 22.69 14.02
CA GLY A 544 13.63 23.48 14.29
C GLY A 544 14.88 22.67 14.63
N ARG A 545 15.00 21.40 14.21
CA ARG A 545 16.22 20.60 14.40
C ARG A 545 16.63 19.86 13.14
#